data_AF-A0A2Z3JUF3-F1
#
_entry.id   AF-A0A2Z3JUF3-F1
#
_cell.length_a   1.000
_cell.length_b   1.000
_cell.length_c   1.000
_cell.angle_alpha   90.00
_cell.angle_beta   90.00
_cell.angle_gamma   90.00
#
_symmetry.space_group_name_H-M   'P 1'
#
loop_
_entity.id
_entity.type
_entity.pdbx_description
1 polymer ?
#
loop_
_entity_poly.entity_id
_entity_poly.type
_entity_poly.pdbx_seq_one_letter_code
_entity_poly.pdbx_strand_id
1 'polypeptide(L)'
;MTFSPDLTFAAASARVDAYVSQFKEGYFPPLLLLARLSEEVGEVARVLSHENGKTPKPGEDVGDLELELADALFVMICMANQRGLSLASGFERTMHKAENRDGERWTRKAAPGPVALPLPHADPRYPIGPAPAVGELSRPEREEALRAIAALPGELRLAVGGLSEVQLDTPYREGGWTVRQLVHHIADSHLNAYTRVKLALTEAQPTIKPYDEAAWAELPDSALPVSISLTLLDALHARWSALLAGLGEEQWECTFVHPASQQTLSVAQASAQYRWHGQHHTAQIKRLRAERGW
;
A
#
# COMPACT_ATOMS: atom_id res chain seq x y z
N MET A 1 3.34 -9.75 -10.03
CA MET A 1 4.32 -10.12 -8.98
C MET A 1 3.67 -9.88 -7.62
N THR A 2 3.81 -10.78 -6.65
CA THR A 2 3.42 -10.53 -5.25
C THR A 2 4.46 -9.63 -4.61
N PHE A 3 4.10 -8.39 -4.28
CA PHE A 3 4.93 -7.51 -3.47
C PHE A 3 4.77 -7.89 -2.00
N SER A 4 5.88 -8.11 -1.30
CA SER A 4 5.89 -8.32 0.15
C SER A 4 5.94 -6.94 0.81
N PRO A 5 4.95 -6.57 1.66
CA PRO A 5 4.96 -5.28 2.35
C PRO A 5 6.14 -5.11 3.32
N ASP A 6 6.80 -6.22 3.70
CA ASP A 6 7.98 -6.25 4.57
C ASP A 6 9.20 -6.86 3.85
N LEU A 7 9.61 -6.28 2.71
CA LEU A 7 10.82 -6.74 2.03
C LEU A 7 12.07 -6.34 2.84
N THR A 8 12.61 -7.27 3.62
CA THR A 8 13.90 -7.08 4.29
C THR A 8 15.08 -7.27 3.33
N PHE A 9 16.26 -6.73 3.65
CA PHE A 9 17.49 -7.03 2.89
C PHE A 9 17.77 -8.53 2.81
N ALA A 10 17.44 -9.30 3.86
CA ALA A 10 17.59 -10.76 3.86
C ALA A 10 16.62 -11.43 2.87
N ALA A 11 15.36 -11.01 2.85
CA ALA A 11 14.36 -11.53 1.92
C ALA A 11 14.69 -11.15 0.47
N ALA A 12 15.14 -9.92 0.22
CA ALA A 12 15.58 -9.47 -1.10
C ALA A 12 16.80 -10.27 -1.59
N SER A 13 17.81 -10.44 -0.73
CA SER A 13 18.99 -11.26 -1.00
C SER A 13 18.62 -12.71 -1.35
N ALA A 14 17.77 -13.35 -0.55
CA ALA A 14 17.32 -14.72 -0.81
C ALA A 14 16.52 -14.85 -2.11
N ARG A 15 15.67 -13.87 -2.43
CA ARG A 15 14.90 -13.85 -3.68
C ARG A 15 15.80 -13.72 -4.90
N VAL A 16 16.80 -12.83 -4.84
CA VAL A 16 17.78 -12.67 -5.93
C VAL A 16 18.63 -13.92 -6.07
N ASP A 17 19.06 -14.53 -4.97
CA ASP A 17 19.82 -15.79 -5.00
C ASP A 17 19.02 -16.93 -5.62
N ALA A 18 17.76 -17.10 -5.22
CA ALA A 18 16.87 -18.09 -5.82
C ALA A 18 16.68 -17.85 -7.34
N TYR A 19 16.55 -16.59 -7.75
CA TYR A 19 16.43 -16.22 -9.16
C TYR A 19 17.71 -16.49 -9.95
N VAL A 20 18.88 -16.09 -9.44
CA VAL A 20 20.15 -16.28 -10.17
C VAL A 20 20.56 -17.74 -10.20
N SER A 21 20.36 -18.47 -9.11
CA SER A 21 20.73 -19.89 -8.97
C SER A 21 19.92 -20.84 -9.87
N GLN A 22 18.86 -20.37 -10.52
CA GLN A 22 18.13 -21.16 -11.51
C GLN A 22 18.90 -21.30 -12.84
N PHE A 23 19.90 -20.44 -13.08
CA PHE A 23 20.70 -20.41 -14.32
C PHE A 23 22.06 -21.07 -14.10
N LYS A 24 22.60 -21.73 -15.14
CA LYS A 24 23.89 -22.44 -15.06
C LYS A 24 25.08 -21.47 -14.92
N GLU A 25 24.90 -20.26 -15.43
CA GLU A 25 25.89 -19.19 -15.46
C GLU A 25 26.07 -18.54 -14.08
N GLY A 26 25.04 -18.58 -13.23
CA GLY A 26 25.06 -17.97 -11.89
C GLY A 26 25.29 -16.45 -11.92
N TYR A 27 25.98 -15.94 -10.90
CA TYR A 27 26.29 -14.51 -10.78
C TYR A 27 27.29 -14.04 -11.83
N PHE A 28 27.05 -12.86 -12.43
CA PHE A 28 27.99 -12.22 -13.35
C PHE A 28 29.39 -12.01 -12.73
N PRO A 29 30.47 -12.03 -13.52
CA PRO A 29 31.81 -11.73 -13.03
C PRO A 29 31.94 -10.32 -12.42
N PRO A 30 32.86 -10.10 -11.46
CA PRO A 30 33.01 -8.83 -10.75
C PRO A 30 33.08 -7.56 -11.61
N LEU A 31 33.85 -7.59 -12.70
CA LEU A 31 34.00 -6.42 -13.58
C LEU A 31 32.73 -6.16 -14.39
N LEU A 32 31.99 -7.20 -14.74
CA LEU A 32 30.71 -7.05 -15.43
C LEU A 32 29.64 -6.50 -14.48
N LEU A 33 29.60 -6.95 -13.22
CA LEU A 33 28.72 -6.35 -12.22
C LEU A 33 29.04 -4.86 -12.01
N LEU A 34 30.32 -4.47 -12.01
CA LEU A 34 30.70 -3.06 -11.89
C LEU A 34 30.27 -2.22 -13.11
N ALA A 35 30.42 -2.78 -14.31
CA ALA A 35 29.97 -2.13 -15.53
C ALA A 35 28.44 -1.94 -15.53
N ARG A 36 27.68 -2.97 -15.13
CA ARG A 36 26.22 -2.89 -14.96
C ARG A 36 25.82 -1.84 -13.93
N LEU A 37 26.45 -1.83 -12.76
CA LEU A 37 26.15 -0.80 -11.75
C LEU A 37 26.40 0.61 -12.29
N SER A 38 27.43 0.79 -13.11
CA SER A 38 27.74 2.08 -13.73
C SER A 38 26.70 2.49 -14.78
N GLU A 39 26.14 1.51 -15.50
CA GLU A 39 25.01 1.69 -16.43
C GLU A 39 23.76 2.14 -15.68
N GLU A 40 23.34 1.42 -14.63
CA GLU A 40 22.15 1.78 -13.84
C GLU A 40 22.27 3.17 -13.20
N VAL A 41 23.45 3.53 -12.69
CA VAL A 41 23.71 4.88 -12.16
C VAL A 41 23.60 5.95 -13.25
N GLY A 42 23.97 5.61 -14.49
CA GLY A 42 23.79 6.48 -15.66
C GLY A 42 22.32 6.71 -15.98
N GLU A 43 21.49 5.67 -15.88
CA GLU A 43 20.04 5.76 -16.09
C GLU A 43 19.35 6.59 -15.00
N VAL A 44 19.71 6.37 -13.72
CA VAL A 44 19.27 7.23 -12.60
C VAL A 44 19.63 8.70 -12.86
N ALA A 45 20.87 8.96 -13.29
CA ALA A 45 21.31 10.32 -13.59
C ALA A 45 20.56 10.95 -14.77
N ARG A 46 20.18 10.14 -15.77
CA ARG A 46 19.38 10.57 -16.92
C ARG A 46 17.98 10.99 -16.47
N VAL A 47 17.27 10.14 -15.71
CA VAL A 47 15.92 10.44 -15.21
C VAL A 47 15.92 11.71 -14.36
N LEU A 48 16.85 11.82 -13.40
CA LEU A 48 17.00 13.03 -12.58
C LEU A 48 17.28 14.27 -13.43
N SER A 49 18.08 14.15 -14.49
CA SER A 49 18.35 15.28 -15.38
C SER A 49 17.07 15.77 -16.08
N HIS A 50 16.21 14.85 -16.52
CA HIS A 50 14.92 15.19 -17.14
C HIS A 50 13.98 15.88 -16.14
N GLU A 51 13.85 15.33 -14.93
CA GLU A 51 13.06 15.94 -13.84
C GLU A 51 13.53 17.34 -13.46
N ASN A 52 14.83 17.62 -13.66
CA ASN A 52 15.45 18.91 -13.36
C ASN A 52 15.63 19.79 -14.61
N GLY A 53 14.81 19.57 -15.65
CA GLY A 53 14.62 20.53 -16.75
C GLY A 53 15.46 20.28 -18.01
N LYS A 54 16.16 19.16 -18.12
CA LYS A 54 16.81 18.75 -19.37
C LYS A 54 15.78 18.19 -20.35
N THR A 55 15.68 18.75 -21.54
CA THR A 55 14.77 18.24 -22.59
C THR A 55 15.24 16.87 -23.09
N PRO A 56 14.37 15.84 -23.08
CA PRO A 56 14.66 14.53 -23.67
C PRO A 56 14.87 14.64 -25.18
N LYS A 57 15.70 13.76 -25.74
CA LYS A 57 15.83 13.64 -27.20
C LYS A 57 14.55 13.04 -27.81
N PRO A 58 14.26 13.29 -29.09
CA PRO A 58 13.11 12.67 -29.75
C PRO A 58 13.18 11.13 -29.69
N GLY A 59 12.17 10.51 -29.11
CA GLY A 59 12.08 9.05 -28.93
C GLY A 59 12.86 8.48 -27.73
N GLU A 60 13.46 9.34 -26.89
CA GLU A 60 14.14 8.93 -25.66
C GLU A 60 13.11 8.66 -24.56
N ASP A 61 13.25 7.53 -23.87
CA ASP A 61 12.38 7.18 -22.74
C ASP A 61 12.50 8.24 -21.64
N VAL A 62 11.38 8.57 -21.01
CA VAL A 62 11.35 9.48 -19.84
C VAL A 62 12.01 8.79 -18.64
N GLY A 63 11.93 7.46 -18.58
CA GLY A 63 12.47 6.61 -17.52
C GLY A 63 11.65 6.66 -16.23
N ASP A 64 11.82 5.64 -15.39
CA ASP A 64 11.12 5.49 -14.11
C ASP A 64 12.16 5.47 -13.00
N LEU A 65 12.26 6.58 -12.24
CA LEU A 65 13.27 6.73 -11.19
C LEU A 65 13.18 5.61 -10.14
N GLU A 66 11.99 5.14 -9.82
CA GLU A 66 11.82 4.05 -8.86
C GLU A 66 12.42 2.75 -9.40
N LEU A 67 12.18 2.46 -10.68
CA LEU A 67 12.73 1.28 -11.35
C LEU A 67 14.26 1.36 -11.52
N GLU A 68 14.80 2.50 -11.97
CA GLU A 68 16.26 2.65 -12.15
C GLU A 68 17.01 2.52 -10.80
N LEU A 69 16.43 3.02 -9.71
CA LEU A 69 16.97 2.83 -8.36
C LEU A 69 16.88 1.36 -7.91
N ALA A 70 15.79 0.67 -8.25
CA ALA A 70 15.61 -0.74 -7.96
C ALA A 70 16.60 -1.62 -8.75
N ASP A 71 16.91 -1.28 -10.00
CA ASP A 71 17.89 -1.98 -10.84
C ASP A 71 19.31 -1.81 -10.31
N ALA A 72 19.68 -0.60 -9.89
CA ALA A 72 20.94 -0.37 -9.18
C ALA A 72 21.03 -1.21 -7.89
N LEU A 73 19.93 -1.28 -7.11
CA LEU A 73 19.85 -2.13 -5.91
C LEU A 73 19.97 -3.62 -6.24
N PHE A 74 19.36 -4.09 -7.31
CA PHE A 74 19.47 -5.47 -7.78
C PHE A 74 20.93 -5.83 -8.08
N VAL A 75 21.67 -4.96 -8.76
CA VAL A 75 23.10 -5.18 -9.06
C VAL A 75 23.92 -5.20 -7.76
N MET A 76 23.64 -4.32 -6.80
CA MET A 76 24.30 -4.33 -5.48
C MET A 76 24.03 -5.62 -4.69
N ILE A 77 22.79 -6.14 -4.75
CA ILE A 77 22.45 -7.43 -4.13
C ILE A 77 23.22 -8.58 -4.80
N CYS A 78 23.29 -8.60 -6.14
CA CYS A 78 24.09 -9.58 -6.86
C CYS A 78 25.57 -9.56 -6.44
N MET A 79 26.16 -8.36 -6.30
CA MET A 79 27.54 -8.19 -5.83
C MET A 79 27.75 -8.70 -4.40
N ALA A 80 26.77 -8.46 -3.51
CA ALA A 80 26.82 -8.86 -2.12
C ALA A 80 26.70 -10.39 -1.98
N ASN A 81 25.71 -10.99 -2.61
CA ASN A 81 25.48 -12.43 -2.58
C ASN A 81 26.67 -13.21 -3.15
N GLN A 82 27.20 -12.80 -4.31
CA GLN A 82 28.38 -13.43 -4.93
C GLN A 82 29.59 -13.51 -3.99
N ARG A 83 29.71 -12.56 -3.05
CA ARG A 83 30.84 -12.46 -2.11
C ARG A 83 30.50 -12.90 -0.69
N GLY A 84 29.29 -13.41 -0.45
CA GLY A 84 28.82 -13.78 0.88
C GLY A 84 28.72 -12.58 1.85
N LEU A 85 28.42 -11.39 1.33
CA LEU A 85 28.32 -10.16 2.11
C LEU A 85 26.87 -9.88 2.51
N SER A 86 26.67 -9.32 3.71
CA SER A 86 25.35 -8.88 4.18
C SER A 86 25.18 -7.38 3.98
N LEU A 87 24.25 -6.99 3.09
CA LEU A 87 23.85 -5.59 2.93
C LEU A 87 23.18 -5.03 4.18
N ALA A 88 22.44 -5.85 4.94
CA ALA A 88 21.88 -5.44 6.23
C ALA A 88 22.98 -5.02 7.20
N SER A 89 24.00 -5.88 7.39
CA SER A 89 25.15 -5.54 8.26
C SER A 89 25.93 -4.33 7.74
N GLY A 90 26.12 -4.22 6.41
CA GLY A 90 26.78 -3.08 5.79
C GLY A 90 26.03 -1.76 6.01
N PHE A 91 24.70 -1.79 5.92
CA PHE A 91 23.82 -0.65 6.15
C PHE A 91 23.88 -0.20 7.62
N GLU A 92 23.70 -1.10 8.58
CA GLU A 92 23.80 -0.80 10.02
C GLU A 92 25.13 -0.12 10.37
N ARG A 93 26.24 -0.65 9.84
CA ARG A 93 27.58 -0.07 10.04
C ARG A 93 27.72 1.31 9.40
N THR A 94 27.00 1.58 8.32
CA THR A 94 27.02 2.88 7.64
C THR A 94 26.18 3.89 8.44
N MET A 95 24.99 3.50 8.89
CA MET A 95 24.14 4.33 9.75
C MET A 95 24.83 4.67 11.06
N HIS A 96 25.43 3.69 11.73
CA HIS A 96 26.22 3.94 12.95
C HIS A 96 27.34 4.97 12.71
N LYS A 97 27.98 5.00 11.53
CA LYS A 97 28.97 6.05 11.21
C LYS A 97 28.30 7.40 11.01
N ALA A 98 27.22 7.46 10.26
CA ALA A 98 26.48 8.70 10.00
C ALA A 98 25.95 9.33 11.29
N GLU A 99 25.41 8.51 12.19
CA GLU A 99 24.79 8.93 13.45
C GLU A 99 25.82 9.33 14.50
N ASN A 100 26.93 8.60 14.62
CA ASN A 100 27.89 8.82 15.70
C ASN A 100 29.12 9.61 15.28
N ARG A 101 29.72 9.27 14.13
CA ARG A 101 31.00 9.86 13.69
C ARG A 101 30.78 11.17 12.93
N ASP A 102 29.77 11.21 12.07
CA ASP A 102 29.41 12.38 11.26
C ASP A 102 28.21 13.16 11.86
N GLY A 103 27.72 12.78 13.06
CA GLY A 103 26.46 13.26 13.64
C GLY A 103 26.40 14.73 14.07
N GLU A 104 27.56 15.39 14.17
CA GLU A 104 27.70 16.84 14.41
C GLU A 104 28.24 17.59 13.18
N ARG A 105 28.47 16.88 12.06
CA ARG A 105 29.02 17.46 10.82
C ARG A 105 28.06 18.44 10.18
N TRP A 106 26.76 18.27 10.42
CA TRP A 106 25.69 19.07 9.84
C TRP A 106 24.80 19.63 10.96
N THR A 107 24.40 20.90 10.82
CA THR A 107 23.52 21.56 11.78
C THR A 107 22.23 20.76 11.95
N ARG A 108 21.99 20.26 13.16
CA ARG A 108 20.73 19.56 13.48
C ARG A 108 19.57 20.54 13.35
N LYS A 109 18.52 20.13 12.65
CA LYS A 109 17.23 20.82 12.74
C LYS A 109 16.78 20.79 14.21
N ALA A 110 16.12 21.84 14.70
CA ALA A 110 15.38 21.77 15.96
C ALA A 110 14.51 20.49 15.92
N ALA A 111 14.54 19.70 16.99
CA ALA A 111 14.07 18.30 17.05
C ALA A 111 13.12 17.96 15.90
N PRO A 112 13.59 17.22 14.87
CA PRO A 112 12.71 16.85 13.79
C PRO A 112 11.62 15.99 14.43
N GLY A 113 10.36 16.41 14.27
CA GLY A 113 9.23 15.49 14.46
C GLY A 113 9.49 14.23 13.64
N PRO A 114 8.90 13.09 14.03
CA PRO A 114 9.09 11.80 13.35
C PRO A 114 9.08 11.97 11.83
N VAL A 115 10.22 11.66 11.19
CA VAL A 115 10.35 11.70 9.74
C VAL A 115 9.68 10.44 9.20
N ALA A 116 8.38 10.56 8.95
CA ALA A 116 7.68 9.65 8.05
C ALA A 116 8.25 9.87 6.64
N LEU A 117 8.63 8.78 5.96
CA LEU A 117 8.78 8.81 4.50
C LEU A 117 7.50 9.43 3.92
N PRO A 118 7.58 10.34 2.94
CA PRO A 118 6.41 11.08 2.48
C PRO A 118 5.39 10.09 1.89
N LEU A 119 4.29 9.88 2.60
CA LEU A 119 3.05 9.44 1.96
C LEU A 119 2.56 10.66 1.17
N PRO A 120 2.50 10.60 -0.17
CA PRO A 120 2.18 11.78 -0.96
C PRO A 120 0.74 12.15 -0.63
N HIS A 121 0.53 13.37 -0.14
CA HIS A 121 -0.60 14.29 -0.36
C HIS A 121 -0.72 15.27 0.82
N ALA A 122 -0.76 16.56 0.52
CA ALA A 122 -0.87 17.63 1.53
C ALA A 122 -2.23 17.62 2.27
N ASP A 123 -3.25 16.95 1.73
CA ASP A 123 -4.57 16.88 2.34
C ASP A 123 -4.68 15.65 3.28
N PRO A 124 -4.83 15.86 4.60
CA PRO A 124 -4.96 14.77 5.56
C PRO A 124 -6.18 13.88 5.31
N ARG A 125 -7.18 14.37 4.56
CA ARG A 125 -8.35 13.60 4.16
C ARG A 125 -8.00 12.49 3.18
N TYR A 126 -7.02 12.72 2.29
CA TYR A 126 -6.67 11.81 1.19
C TYR A 126 -5.17 11.46 1.19
N PRO A 127 -4.67 10.73 2.21
CA PRO A 127 -3.24 10.45 2.36
C PRO A 127 -2.64 9.53 1.29
N ILE A 128 -3.48 8.92 0.45
CA ILE A 128 -3.09 8.12 -0.73
C ILE A 128 -3.77 8.61 -2.02
N GLY A 129 -4.32 9.82 -1.99
CA GLY A 129 -4.98 10.46 -3.11
C GLY A 129 -6.46 10.14 -3.17
N PRO A 130 -7.21 10.79 -4.09
CA PRO A 130 -8.61 10.49 -4.32
C PRO A 130 -8.78 9.08 -4.87
N ALA A 131 -9.99 8.52 -4.75
CA ALA A 131 -10.32 7.25 -5.36
C ALA A 131 -10.09 7.35 -6.88
N PRO A 132 -9.35 6.41 -7.50
CA PRO A 132 -9.15 6.42 -8.93
C PRO A 132 -10.48 6.21 -9.65
N ALA A 133 -10.63 6.80 -10.83
CA ALA A 133 -11.75 6.47 -11.71
C ALA A 133 -11.64 5.00 -12.11
N VAL A 134 -12.69 4.22 -11.84
CA VAL A 134 -12.65 2.77 -12.05
C VAL A 134 -13.22 2.45 -13.43
N GLY A 135 -12.33 2.19 -14.39
CA GLY A 135 -12.69 1.69 -15.72
C GLY A 135 -13.01 0.19 -15.72
N GLU A 136 -12.93 -0.45 -16.89
CA GLU A 136 -12.93 -1.91 -16.97
C GLU A 136 -11.65 -2.46 -16.32
N LEU A 137 -11.79 -3.47 -15.46
CA LEU A 137 -10.64 -4.12 -14.83
C LEU A 137 -10.21 -5.36 -15.62
N SER A 138 -8.91 -5.44 -15.88
CA SER A 138 -8.24 -6.66 -16.32
C SER A 138 -8.23 -7.73 -15.21
N ARG A 139 -8.02 -9.00 -15.60
CA ARG A 139 -7.88 -10.11 -14.64
C ARG A 139 -6.80 -9.85 -13.56
N PRO A 140 -5.58 -9.38 -13.90
CA PRO A 140 -4.59 -9.04 -12.88
C PRO A 140 -5.06 -7.98 -11.86
N GLU A 141 -5.80 -6.98 -12.30
CA GLU A 141 -6.36 -5.94 -11.41
C GLU A 141 -7.47 -6.49 -10.50
N ARG A 142 -8.32 -7.40 -11.02
CA ARG A 142 -9.31 -8.14 -10.20
C ARG A 142 -8.63 -8.97 -9.12
N GLU A 143 -7.56 -9.69 -9.49
CA GLU A 143 -6.77 -10.48 -8.54
C GLU A 143 -6.06 -9.60 -7.51
N GLU A 144 -5.61 -8.41 -7.90
CA GLU A 144 -5.03 -7.44 -6.96
C GLU A 144 -6.07 -6.88 -5.99
N ALA A 145 -7.26 -6.52 -6.47
CA ALA A 145 -8.37 -6.10 -5.62
C ALA A 145 -8.76 -7.20 -4.62
N LEU A 146 -8.85 -8.46 -5.07
CA LEU A 146 -9.12 -9.61 -4.20
C LEU A 146 -8.04 -9.74 -3.12
N ARG A 147 -6.75 -9.70 -3.49
CA ARG A 147 -5.64 -9.79 -2.53
C ARG A 147 -5.69 -8.67 -1.50
N ALA A 148 -5.95 -7.44 -1.93
CA ALA A 148 -6.06 -6.28 -1.03
C ALA A 148 -7.25 -6.42 -0.07
N ILE A 149 -8.41 -6.86 -0.57
CA ILE A 149 -9.57 -7.16 0.28
C ILE A 149 -9.19 -8.26 1.28
N ALA A 150 -8.53 -9.34 0.87
CA ALA A 150 -8.13 -10.42 1.79
C ALA A 150 -7.14 -9.95 2.88
N ALA A 151 -6.22 -9.04 2.54
CA ALA A 151 -5.17 -8.57 3.45
C ALA A 151 -5.64 -7.51 4.46
N LEU A 152 -6.69 -6.76 4.13
CA LEU A 152 -7.10 -5.58 4.90
C LEU A 152 -7.26 -5.80 6.42
N PRO A 153 -7.91 -6.87 6.92
CA PRO A 153 -8.06 -7.06 8.37
C PRO A 153 -6.71 -7.15 9.09
N GLY A 154 -5.74 -7.85 8.49
CA GLY A 154 -4.38 -7.95 9.02
C GLY A 154 -3.64 -6.61 9.01
N GLU A 155 -3.72 -5.88 7.90
CA GLU A 155 -3.10 -4.55 7.78
C GLU A 155 -3.68 -3.54 8.78
N LEU A 156 -5.00 -3.57 8.97
CA LEU A 156 -5.68 -2.69 9.92
C LEU A 156 -5.32 -3.04 11.37
N ARG A 157 -5.21 -4.34 11.71
CA ARG A 157 -4.71 -4.79 13.03
C ARG A 157 -3.32 -4.27 13.32
N LEU A 158 -2.41 -4.32 12.34
CA LEU A 158 -1.07 -3.76 12.49
C LEU A 158 -1.12 -2.24 12.65
N ALA A 159 -1.96 -1.55 11.89
CA ALA A 159 -2.09 -0.10 11.95
C ALA A 159 -2.57 0.39 13.33
N VAL A 160 -3.45 -0.34 14.01
CA VAL A 160 -3.92 0.03 15.36
C VAL A 160 -3.20 -0.69 16.51
N GLY A 161 -2.30 -1.62 16.19
CA GLY A 161 -1.57 -2.41 17.17
C GLY A 161 -0.72 -1.53 18.08
N GLY A 162 -0.85 -1.75 19.39
CA GLY A 162 -0.11 -1.01 20.42
C GLY A 162 -0.68 0.35 20.80
N LEU A 163 -1.75 0.81 20.14
CA LEU A 163 -2.41 2.06 20.51
C LEU A 163 -3.19 1.90 21.83
N SER A 164 -3.07 2.90 22.70
CA SER A 164 -3.88 3.06 23.91
C SER A 164 -5.29 3.56 23.57
N GLU A 165 -6.23 3.43 24.52
CA GLU A 165 -7.61 3.96 24.36
C GLU A 165 -7.64 5.45 23.99
N VAL A 166 -6.78 6.26 24.63
CA VAL A 166 -6.67 7.70 24.32
C VAL A 166 -6.21 7.95 22.88
N GLN A 167 -5.28 7.13 22.36
CA GLN A 167 -4.82 7.24 20.98
C GLN A 167 -5.90 6.75 19.99
N LEU A 168 -6.66 5.71 20.34
CA LEU A 168 -7.81 5.24 19.56
C LEU A 168 -8.92 6.30 19.48
N ASP A 169 -9.11 7.06 20.55
CA ASP A 169 -10.10 8.15 20.63
C ASP A 169 -9.58 9.48 20.07
N THR A 170 -8.39 9.49 19.46
CA THR A 170 -7.83 10.71 18.84
C THR A 170 -8.33 10.86 17.39
N PRO A 171 -8.83 12.05 17.00
CA PRO A 171 -9.17 12.36 15.61
C PRO A 171 -7.97 12.24 14.65
N TYR A 172 -8.16 11.60 13.49
CA TYR A 172 -7.09 11.48 12.47
C TYR A 172 -6.71 12.80 11.79
N ARG A 173 -7.60 13.79 11.92
CA ARG A 173 -7.42 15.19 11.53
C ARG A 173 -8.37 16.08 12.35
N GLU A 174 -8.17 17.38 12.31
CA GLU A 174 -9.11 18.34 12.88
C GLU A 174 -10.52 18.19 12.28
N GLY A 175 -11.54 18.10 13.15
CA GLY A 175 -12.93 17.86 12.76
C GLY A 175 -13.18 16.56 11.99
N GLY A 176 -12.25 15.60 12.07
CA GLY A 176 -12.41 14.27 11.49
C GLY A 176 -12.81 13.24 12.54
N TRP A 177 -13.12 12.03 12.08
CA TRP A 177 -13.39 10.89 12.95
C TRP A 177 -12.17 10.49 13.78
N THR A 178 -12.43 9.83 14.90
CA THR A 178 -11.39 9.15 15.69
C THR A 178 -10.87 7.91 14.98
N VAL A 179 -9.70 7.41 15.40
CA VAL A 179 -9.19 6.10 14.91
C VAL A 179 -10.21 4.99 15.21
N ARG A 180 -10.86 5.01 16.37
CA ARG A 180 -11.92 4.07 16.74
C ARG A 180 -13.09 4.12 15.77
N GLN A 181 -13.64 5.31 15.51
CA GLN A 181 -14.72 5.50 14.54
C GLN A 181 -14.32 5.03 13.14
N LEU A 182 -13.08 5.30 12.69
CA LEU A 182 -12.57 4.79 11.41
C LEU A 182 -12.59 3.26 11.35
N VAL A 183 -12.15 2.57 12.40
CA VAL A 183 -12.15 1.09 12.42
C VAL A 183 -13.58 0.53 12.37
N HIS A 184 -14.51 1.12 13.12
CA HIS A 184 -15.92 0.69 13.08
C HIS A 184 -16.55 0.99 11.71
N HIS A 185 -16.28 2.17 11.14
CA HIS A 185 -16.74 2.53 9.81
C HIS A 185 -16.24 1.57 8.72
N ILE A 186 -14.96 1.15 8.76
CA ILE A 186 -14.44 0.17 7.80
C ILE A 186 -15.27 -1.12 7.88
N ALA A 187 -15.64 -1.59 9.08
CA ALA A 187 -16.49 -2.77 9.23
C ALA A 187 -17.89 -2.57 8.64
N ASP A 188 -18.56 -1.46 8.95
CA ASP A 188 -19.91 -1.15 8.45
C ASP A 188 -19.93 -1.00 6.93
N SER A 189 -18.96 -0.26 6.39
CA SER A 189 -18.82 -0.01 4.96
C SER A 189 -18.59 -1.31 4.19
N HIS A 190 -17.73 -2.19 4.71
CA HIS A 190 -17.41 -3.46 4.07
C HIS A 190 -18.55 -4.50 4.23
N LEU A 191 -19.32 -4.45 5.32
CA LEU A 191 -20.52 -5.27 5.48
C LEU A 191 -21.59 -4.91 4.44
N ASN A 192 -21.81 -3.60 4.24
CA ASN A 192 -22.68 -3.09 3.18
C ASN A 192 -22.16 -3.51 1.79
N ALA A 193 -20.86 -3.38 1.54
CA ALA A 193 -20.21 -3.77 0.29
C ALA A 193 -20.46 -5.24 -0.06
N TYR A 194 -20.17 -6.14 0.88
CA TYR A 194 -20.36 -7.57 0.71
C TYR A 194 -21.82 -7.92 0.43
N THR A 195 -22.76 -7.24 1.10
CA THR A 195 -24.20 -7.40 0.85
C THR A 195 -24.57 -6.96 -0.57
N ARG A 196 -24.08 -5.80 -1.01
CA ARG A 196 -24.32 -5.26 -2.37
C ARG A 196 -23.75 -6.16 -3.46
N VAL A 197 -22.55 -6.70 -3.27
CA VAL A 197 -21.94 -7.68 -4.18
C VAL A 197 -22.83 -8.91 -4.31
N LYS A 198 -23.35 -9.43 -3.20
CA LYS A 198 -24.28 -10.57 -3.26
C LYS A 198 -25.55 -10.26 -4.02
N LEU A 199 -26.17 -9.10 -3.77
CA LEU A 199 -27.36 -8.68 -4.52
C LEU A 199 -27.06 -8.60 -6.02
N ALA A 200 -25.96 -7.97 -6.41
CA ALA A 200 -25.56 -7.86 -7.82
C ALA A 200 -25.39 -9.23 -8.50
N LEU A 201 -24.89 -10.23 -7.77
CA LEU A 201 -24.68 -11.59 -8.26
C LEU A 201 -25.98 -12.42 -8.35
N THR A 202 -27.06 -12.00 -7.68
CA THR A 202 -28.30 -12.79 -7.57
C THR A 202 -29.53 -12.10 -8.14
N GLU A 203 -29.42 -10.82 -8.49
CA GLU A 203 -30.53 -10.01 -9.00
C GLU A 203 -30.11 -9.31 -10.31
N ALA A 204 -31.08 -9.04 -11.17
CA ALA A 204 -30.84 -8.29 -12.40
C ALA A 204 -30.69 -6.80 -12.09
N GLN A 205 -29.45 -6.32 -11.98
CA GLN A 205 -29.08 -4.92 -11.77
C GLN A 205 -29.87 -4.25 -10.62
N PRO A 206 -29.71 -4.72 -9.37
CA PRO A 206 -30.46 -4.18 -8.24
C PRO A 206 -30.06 -2.73 -7.93
N THR A 207 -31.03 -1.95 -7.46
CA THR A 207 -30.76 -0.65 -6.84
C THR A 207 -30.38 -0.86 -5.39
N ILE A 208 -29.16 -0.46 -5.00
CA ILE A 208 -28.67 -0.68 -3.63
C ILE A 208 -29.20 0.37 -2.66
N LYS A 209 -29.13 0.05 -1.36
CA LYS A 209 -29.48 0.98 -0.28
C LYS A 209 -28.24 1.79 0.16
N PRO A 210 -28.26 3.12 0.03
CA PRO A 210 -27.29 4.00 0.68
C PRO A 210 -27.52 4.03 2.20
N TYR A 211 -26.51 4.47 2.94
CA TYR A 211 -26.60 4.74 4.36
C TYR A 211 -25.84 6.03 4.67
N ASP A 212 -26.20 6.69 5.76
CA ASP A 212 -25.53 7.90 6.23
C ASP A 212 -24.37 7.49 7.15
N GLU A 213 -23.16 7.43 6.58
CA GLU A 213 -21.96 7.00 7.30
C GLU A 213 -21.59 7.91 8.47
N ALA A 214 -21.88 9.21 8.37
CA ALA A 214 -21.63 10.16 9.44
C ALA A 214 -22.58 9.92 10.60
N ALA A 215 -23.87 9.70 10.33
CA ALA A 215 -24.82 9.34 11.37
C ALA A 215 -24.50 8.00 12.05
N TRP A 216 -23.99 7.01 11.30
CA TRP A 216 -23.61 5.70 11.85
C TRP A 216 -22.40 5.79 12.79
N ALA A 217 -21.38 6.58 12.42
CA ALA A 217 -20.19 6.79 13.25
C ALA A 217 -20.46 7.47 14.60
N GLU A 218 -21.63 8.10 14.76
CA GLU A 218 -22.08 8.75 15.99
C GLU A 218 -22.99 7.85 16.86
N LEU A 219 -23.29 6.62 16.42
CA LEU A 219 -24.09 5.68 17.19
C LEU A 219 -23.30 5.14 18.40
N PRO A 220 -23.98 4.76 19.51
CA PRO A 220 -23.31 4.38 20.76
C PRO A 220 -22.34 3.20 20.65
N ASP A 221 -22.55 2.29 19.71
CA ASP A 221 -21.68 1.13 19.48
C ASP A 221 -20.33 1.50 18.86
N SER A 222 -20.20 2.70 18.27
CA SER A 222 -18.92 3.26 17.81
C SER A 222 -17.93 3.56 18.95
N ALA A 223 -18.35 3.42 20.21
CA ALA A 223 -17.48 3.51 21.39
C ALA A 223 -16.92 2.15 21.86
N LEU A 224 -17.31 1.04 21.23
CA LEU A 224 -16.84 -0.30 21.60
C LEU A 224 -15.31 -0.47 21.39
N PRO A 225 -14.69 -1.47 22.01
CA PRO A 225 -13.31 -1.82 21.68
C PRO A 225 -13.16 -2.17 20.19
N VAL A 226 -12.14 -1.61 19.55
CA VAL A 226 -11.87 -1.83 18.10
C VAL A 226 -11.69 -3.31 17.76
N SER A 227 -11.28 -4.14 18.73
CA SER A 227 -11.17 -5.60 18.57
C SER A 227 -12.46 -6.29 18.12
N ILE A 228 -13.63 -5.73 18.46
CA ILE A 228 -14.93 -6.26 18.02
C ILE A 228 -15.05 -6.14 16.50
N SER A 229 -14.85 -4.94 15.95
CA SER A 229 -14.89 -4.70 14.50
C SER A 229 -13.76 -5.40 13.76
N LEU A 230 -12.56 -5.49 14.33
CA LEU A 230 -11.47 -6.26 13.72
C LEU A 230 -11.81 -7.75 13.60
N THR A 231 -12.47 -8.32 14.62
CA THR A 231 -12.93 -9.73 14.58
C THR A 231 -14.05 -9.93 13.57
N LEU A 232 -14.99 -8.99 13.48
CA LEU A 232 -16.03 -8.99 12.45
C LEU A 232 -15.42 -8.92 11.05
N LEU A 233 -14.43 -8.05 10.84
CA LEU A 233 -13.71 -7.88 9.58
C LEU A 233 -12.99 -9.16 9.17
N ASP A 234 -12.32 -9.88 10.07
CA ASP A 234 -11.68 -11.16 9.74
C ASP A 234 -12.69 -12.15 9.13
N ALA A 235 -13.83 -12.36 9.81
CA ALA A 235 -14.85 -13.30 9.35
C ALA A 235 -15.52 -12.84 8.06
N LEU A 236 -15.82 -11.54 7.96
CA LEU A 236 -16.44 -10.94 6.78
C LEU A 236 -15.52 -11.06 5.56
N HIS A 237 -14.25 -10.68 5.70
CA HIS A 237 -13.29 -10.69 4.60
C HIS A 237 -12.88 -12.10 4.19
N ALA A 238 -12.79 -13.06 5.13
CA ALA A 238 -12.61 -14.46 4.77
C ALA A 238 -13.73 -14.96 3.85
N ARG A 239 -15.00 -14.62 4.15
CA ARG A 239 -16.15 -14.96 3.30
C ARG A 239 -16.16 -14.20 1.98
N TRP A 240 -15.86 -12.90 2.02
CA TRP A 240 -15.91 -12.06 0.83
C TRP A 240 -14.80 -12.44 -0.16
N SER A 241 -13.57 -12.65 0.30
CA SER A 241 -12.47 -13.11 -0.54
C SER A 241 -12.74 -14.51 -1.13
N ALA A 242 -13.33 -15.43 -0.36
CA ALA A 242 -13.74 -16.73 -0.89
C ALA A 242 -14.84 -16.62 -1.95
N LEU A 243 -15.81 -15.71 -1.77
CA LEU A 243 -16.83 -15.40 -2.77
C LEU A 243 -16.18 -14.89 -4.07
N LEU A 244 -15.33 -13.86 -3.99
CA LEU A 244 -14.68 -13.25 -5.15
C LEU A 244 -13.77 -14.24 -5.88
N ALA A 245 -13.05 -15.09 -5.15
CA ALA A 245 -12.19 -16.13 -5.72
C ALA A 245 -12.96 -17.19 -6.53
N GLY A 246 -14.25 -17.40 -6.21
CA GLY A 246 -15.11 -18.38 -6.87
C GLY A 246 -15.91 -17.83 -8.06
N LEU A 247 -15.81 -16.55 -8.38
CA LEU A 247 -16.57 -15.94 -9.48
C LEU A 247 -15.99 -16.31 -10.84
N GLY A 248 -16.88 -16.65 -11.78
CA GLY A 248 -16.56 -16.71 -13.21
C GLY A 248 -16.45 -15.32 -13.83
N GLU A 249 -15.88 -15.22 -15.04
CA GLU A 249 -15.63 -13.93 -15.70
C GLU A 249 -16.91 -13.10 -15.92
N GLU A 250 -18.04 -13.72 -16.28
CA GLU A 250 -19.32 -13.01 -16.45
C GLU A 250 -19.88 -12.45 -15.13
N GLN A 251 -19.62 -13.11 -14.01
CA GLN A 251 -20.10 -12.68 -12.70
C GLN A 251 -19.38 -11.43 -12.19
N TRP A 252 -18.14 -11.20 -12.63
CA TRP A 252 -17.43 -9.95 -12.38
C TRP A 252 -18.09 -8.74 -13.06
N GLU A 253 -18.83 -8.98 -14.14
CA GLU A 253 -19.57 -7.97 -14.89
C GLU A 253 -21.00 -7.75 -14.38
N CYS A 254 -21.47 -8.55 -13.42
CA CYS A 254 -22.75 -8.29 -12.75
C CYS A 254 -22.73 -6.89 -12.12
N THR A 255 -23.83 -6.16 -12.24
CA THR A 255 -23.90 -4.74 -11.86
C THR A 255 -24.93 -4.45 -10.78
N PHE A 256 -24.79 -3.32 -10.13
CA PHE A 256 -25.81 -2.70 -9.28
C PHE A 256 -25.83 -1.18 -9.48
N VAL A 257 -26.93 -0.52 -9.12
CA VAL A 257 -27.12 0.92 -9.30
C VAL A 257 -27.14 1.63 -7.95
N HIS A 258 -26.34 2.68 -7.82
CA HIS A 258 -26.40 3.58 -6.66
C HIS A 258 -27.47 4.66 -6.89
N PRO A 259 -28.56 4.72 -6.09
CA PRO A 259 -29.71 5.56 -6.40
C PRO A 259 -29.43 7.07 -6.31
N ALA A 260 -28.47 7.51 -5.48
CA ALA A 260 -28.17 8.93 -5.36
C ALA A 260 -27.32 9.49 -6.52
N SER A 261 -26.34 8.72 -7.00
CA SER A 261 -25.43 9.14 -8.08
C SER A 261 -25.89 8.66 -9.46
N GLN A 262 -26.87 7.75 -9.50
CA GLN A 262 -27.31 7.03 -10.70
C GLN A 262 -26.17 6.28 -11.41
N GLN A 263 -25.08 6.02 -10.70
CA GLN A 263 -23.94 5.26 -11.22
C GLN A 263 -24.25 3.77 -11.16
N THR A 264 -23.97 3.09 -12.27
CA THR A 264 -23.94 1.63 -12.36
C THR A 264 -22.51 1.17 -12.14
N LEU A 265 -22.30 0.27 -11.19
CA LEU A 265 -21.00 -0.32 -10.89
C LEU A 265 -21.07 -1.83 -11.07
N SER A 266 -20.06 -2.40 -11.72
CA SER A 266 -19.86 -3.85 -11.74
C SER A 266 -19.24 -4.36 -10.43
N VAL A 267 -19.33 -5.67 -10.19
CA VAL A 267 -18.64 -6.33 -9.07
C VAL A 267 -17.13 -6.09 -9.14
N ALA A 268 -16.55 -6.06 -10.35
CA ALA A 268 -15.14 -5.73 -10.55
C ALA A 268 -14.82 -4.30 -10.11
N GLN A 269 -15.61 -3.33 -10.56
CA GLN A 269 -15.40 -1.93 -10.23
C GLN A 269 -15.57 -1.66 -8.73
N ALA A 270 -16.61 -2.25 -8.12
CA ALA A 270 -16.83 -2.18 -6.69
C ALA A 270 -15.65 -2.78 -5.90
N SER A 271 -15.10 -3.92 -6.34
CA SER A 271 -13.94 -4.53 -5.68
C SER A 271 -12.70 -3.64 -5.73
N ALA A 272 -12.44 -2.96 -6.85
CA ALA A 272 -11.36 -1.97 -6.95
C ALA A 272 -11.58 -0.77 -6.02
N GLN A 273 -12.81 -0.26 -5.96
CA GLN A 273 -13.18 0.84 -5.08
C GLN A 273 -12.96 0.47 -3.60
N TYR A 274 -13.36 -0.75 -3.20
CA TYR A 274 -13.20 -1.22 -1.83
C TYR A 274 -11.76 -1.61 -1.47
N ARG A 275 -10.93 -1.98 -2.45
CA ARG A 275 -9.46 -2.01 -2.27
C ARG A 275 -8.95 -0.63 -1.87
N TRP A 276 -9.25 0.42 -2.66
CA TRP A 276 -8.80 1.78 -2.36
C TRP A 276 -9.33 2.26 -1.01
N HIS A 277 -10.61 2.02 -0.72
CA HIS A 277 -11.26 2.42 0.53
C HIS A 277 -10.56 1.85 1.77
N GLY A 278 -10.26 0.54 1.77
CA GLY A 278 -9.53 -0.10 2.86
C GLY A 278 -8.13 0.47 3.05
N GLN A 279 -7.39 0.66 1.95
CA GLN A 279 -6.04 1.26 1.97
C GLN A 279 -6.07 2.70 2.44
N HIS A 280 -7.08 3.47 2.02
CA HIS A 280 -7.26 4.88 2.32
C HIS A 280 -7.44 5.14 3.82
N HIS A 281 -8.40 4.46 4.46
CA HIS A 281 -8.64 4.65 5.89
C HIS A 281 -7.50 4.08 6.75
N THR A 282 -6.88 2.98 6.31
CA THR A 282 -5.68 2.45 6.97
C THR A 282 -4.53 3.47 6.90
N ALA A 283 -4.37 4.16 5.77
CA ALA A 283 -3.37 5.21 5.61
C ALA A 283 -3.67 6.46 6.47
N GLN A 284 -4.93 6.82 6.69
CA GLN A 284 -5.30 7.90 7.64
C GLN A 284 -4.80 7.58 9.06
N ILE A 285 -4.95 6.33 9.52
CA ILE A 285 -4.46 5.87 10.83
C ILE A 285 -2.93 5.89 10.87
N LYS A 286 -2.27 5.29 9.86
CA LYS A 286 -0.80 5.24 9.77
C LYS A 286 -0.19 6.65 9.75
N ARG A 287 -0.80 7.59 9.01
CA ARG A 287 -0.38 8.99 8.96
C ARG A 287 -0.48 9.64 10.34
N LEU A 288 -1.62 9.51 11.03
CA LEU A 288 -1.78 10.08 12.38
C LEU A 288 -0.71 9.55 13.33
N ARG A 289 -0.47 8.23 13.32
CA ARG A 289 0.58 7.61 14.15
C ARG A 289 1.95 8.19 13.86
N ALA A 290 2.29 8.29 12.58
CA ALA A 290 3.56 8.83 12.15
C ALA A 290 3.71 10.29 12.60
N GLU A 291 2.67 11.13 12.45
CA GLU A 291 2.68 12.54 12.90
C GLU A 291 2.83 12.70 14.41
N ARG A 292 2.31 11.74 15.18
CA ARG A 292 2.30 11.79 16.65
C ARG A 292 3.45 11.00 17.30
N GLY A 293 4.21 10.23 16.52
CA GLY A 293 5.31 9.38 16.99
C GLY A 293 4.84 8.16 17.79
N TRP A 294 3.79 7.47 17.33
CA TRP A 294 3.17 6.30 17.99
C TRP A 294 3.44 4.97 17.30
#